data_AF-A0A812LD56-F1
#
_entry.id   AF-A0A812LD56-F1
#
_cell.length_a   1.000
_cell.length_b   1.000
_cell.length_c   1.000
_cell.angle_alpha   90.00
_cell.angle_beta   90.00
_cell.angle_gamma   90.00
#
_symmetry.space_group_name_H-M   'P 1'
#
loop_
_entity.id
_entity.type
_entity.pdbx_description
1 polymer ?
#
loop_
_entity_poly.entity_id
_entity_poly.type
_entity_poly.pdbx_seq_one_letter_code
_entity_poly.pdbx_strand_id
1 'polypeptide(L)'
;MAAMRKQLIEYLEANKGFEDSEVLCKDKGWDHEVLVGAIKSLQSEEQVTAEPIKREGWKLTEEGVQYMEKGSPEFQVFSFIKSRGSVPNADVDAALGAIAKIGLGTCMKNKWVSIDKATKVCTPSVDAVEDGVQKELSSLSTLDKAKLDALKKRKLIAPTSLTAFKVERSDKFSAASQKAVADLTAEMIQKGTWSSTTFKPFNLTNVSGVPCTGGHLHPLNKVKTEMRQILMQMGFEEMTTNQWVESSFWNFDALFQPQQHPARDAHDTFFMEEPSRAQDIPEEYLAKVKEMHEWKGGQGSIGWRYDWSEENWAASGCVVSFPKVGGRCRIKSWDLLELWY
;
A
#
# COMPACT_ATOMS: atom_id res chain seq x y z
N MET A 1 30.56 -3.50 10.22
CA MET A 1 29.95 -4.01 11.47
C MET A 1 30.86 -4.96 12.26
N ALA A 2 31.34 -6.09 11.70
CA ALA A 2 32.14 -7.06 12.48
C ALA A 2 33.46 -6.50 13.05
N ALA A 3 34.14 -5.60 12.32
CA ALA A 3 35.35 -4.93 12.81
C ALA A 3 35.05 -3.97 13.97
N MET A 4 34.02 -3.12 13.84
CA MET A 4 33.59 -2.19 14.90
C MET A 4 33.13 -2.94 16.16
N ARG A 5 32.48 -4.11 16.00
CA ARG A 5 32.12 -4.97 17.14
C ARG A 5 33.35 -5.40 17.93
N LYS A 6 34.42 -5.83 17.27
CA LYS A 6 35.67 -6.23 17.95
C LYS A 6 36.30 -5.06 18.70
N GLN A 7 36.41 -3.91 18.04
CA GLN A 7 36.95 -2.69 18.64
C GLN A 7 36.11 -2.22 19.85
N LEU A 8 34.79 -2.37 19.79
CA LEU A 8 33.88 -2.08 20.90
C LEU A 8 34.08 -3.04 22.07
N ILE A 9 34.26 -4.34 21.81
CA ILE A 9 34.55 -5.34 22.85
C ILE A 9 35.89 -5.04 23.53
N GLU A 10 36.94 -4.77 22.76
CA GLU A 10 38.27 -4.37 23.28
C GLU A 10 38.18 -3.09 24.14
N TYR A 11 37.37 -2.12 23.70
CA TYR A 11 37.13 -0.90 24.48
C TYR A 11 36.36 -1.16 25.78
N LEU A 12 35.35 -2.04 25.74
CA LEU A 12 34.55 -2.43 26.91
C LEU A 12 35.31 -3.33 27.90
N GLU A 13 36.35 -4.03 27.44
CA GLU A 13 37.30 -4.73 28.30
C GLU A 13 38.19 -3.76 29.08
N ALA A 14 38.68 -2.72 28.41
CA ALA A 14 39.52 -1.70 29.04
C ALA A 14 38.71 -0.76 29.95
N ASN A 15 37.51 -0.37 29.52
CA ASN A 15 36.63 0.57 30.21
C ASN A 15 35.29 -0.12 30.47
N LYS A 16 34.91 -0.29 31.74
CA LYS A 16 33.70 -1.03 32.19
C LYS A 16 32.35 -0.51 31.64
N GLY A 17 32.36 0.52 30.80
CA GLY A 17 31.23 1.13 30.12
C GLY A 17 31.60 2.49 29.54
N PHE A 18 30.64 3.16 28.92
CA PHE A 18 30.74 4.58 28.55
C PHE A 18 29.37 5.26 28.66
N GLU A 19 29.39 6.55 29.03
CA GLU A 19 28.19 7.34 29.28
C GLU A 19 27.51 7.83 27.99
N ASP A 20 28.29 8.11 26.93
CA ASP A 20 27.75 8.66 25.68
C ASP A 20 28.48 8.13 24.44
N SER A 21 27.74 7.41 23.60
CA SER A 21 28.23 6.91 22.30
C SER A 21 28.67 8.01 21.34
N GLU A 22 28.07 9.21 21.38
CA GLU A 22 28.39 10.31 20.47
C GLU A 22 29.75 10.94 20.79
N VAL A 23 30.03 11.12 22.09
CA VAL A 23 31.33 11.62 22.59
C VAL A 23 32.42 10.63 22.21
N LEU A 24 32.16 9.33 22.42
CA LEU A 24 33.08 8.27 22.05
C LEU A 24 33.36 8.25 20.53
N CYS A 25 32.34 8.48 19.70
CA CYS A 25 32.51 8.58 18.25
C CYS A 25 33.40 9.76 17.85
N LYS A 26 33.23 10.92 18.50
CA LYS A 26 34.07 12.11 18.27
C LYS A 26 35.52 11.89 18.69
N ASP A 27 35.75 11.24 19.83
CA ASP A 27 37.09 10.98 20.36
C ASP A 27 37.87 9.95 19.54
N LYS A 28 37.18 8.95 18.98
CA LYS A 28 37.79 7.84 18.23
C LYS A 28 37.68 7.97 16.71
N GLY A 29 36.94 8.96 16.20
CA GLY A 29 36.64 9.11 14.78
C GLY A 29 35.80 7.96 14.22
N TRP A 30 34.93 7.38 15.04
CA TRP A 30 34.07 6.26 14.66
C TRP A 30 32.76 6.74 14.05
N ASP A 31 32.23 5.96 13.11
CA ASP A 31 30.90 6.20 12.56
C ASP A 31 29.81 5.80 13.57
N HIS A 32 28.93 6.76 13.89
CA HIS A 32 27.88 6.58 14.89
C HIS A 32 26.85 5.51 14.50
N GLU A 33 26.49 5.41 13.22
CA GLU A 33 25.51 4.41 12.77
C GLU A 33 26.07 2.99 12.90
N VAL A 34 27.34 2.80 12.52
CA VAL A 34 28.00 1.50 12.63
C VAL A 34 28.22 1.11 14.10
N LEU A 35 28.52 2.08 14.97
CA LEU A 35 28.63 1.85 16.41
C LEU A 35 27.28 1.45 17.03
N VAL A 36 26.19 2.15 16.71
CA VAL A 36 24.84 1.81 17.18
C VAL A 36 24.44 0.40 16.72
N GLY A 37 24.80 0.00 15.50
CA GLY A 37 24.61 -1.37 15.02
C GLY A 37 25.35 -2.41 15.86
N ALA A 38 26.60 -2.12 16.24
CA ALA A 38 27.39 -3.00 17.11
C ALA A 38 26.82 -3.08 18.54
N ILE A 39 26.40 -1.96 19.13
CA ILE A 39 25.76 -1.91 20.46
C ILE A 39 24.50 -2.77 20.49
N LYS A 40 23.60 -2.60 19.50
CA LYS A 40 22.37 -3.40 19.39
C LYS A 40 22.65 -4.89 19.22
N SER A 41 23.69 -5.24 18.47
CA SER A 41 24.12 -6.64 18.34
C SER A 41 24.57 -7.22 19.67
N LEU A 42 25.38 -6.49 20.46
CA LEU A 42 25.83 -6.94 21.79
C LEU A 42 24.66 -6.99 22.80
N GLN A 43 23.71 -6.07 22.68
CA GLN A 43 22.48 -6.07 23.47
C GLN A 43 21.60 -7.29 23.16
N SER A 44 21.51 -7.70 21.89
CA SER A 44 20.75 -8.90 21.49
C SER A 44 21.35 -10.21 22.00
N GLU A 45 22.65 -10.21 22.28
CA GLU A 45 23.38 -11.33 22.89
C GLU A 45 23.41 -11.22 24.43
N GLU A 46 22.67 -10.27 25.01
CA GLU A 46 22.62 -9.98 26.44
C GLU A 46 24.01 -9.70 27.08
N GLN A 47 25.01 -9.28 26.29
CA GLN A 47 26.36 -9.00 26.81
C GLN A 47 26.48 -7.62 27.43
N VAL A 48 25.59 -6.70 27.06
CA VAL A 48 25.68 -5.27 27.34
C VAL A 48 24.30 -4.69 27.59
N THR A 49 24.17 -3.83 28.60
CA THR A 49 22.96 -3.02 28.85
C THR A 49 23.13 -1.66 28.17
N ALA A 50 22.21 -1.33 27.26
CA ALA A 50 22.25 -0.08 26.50
C ALA A 50 20.98 0.74 26.78
N GLU A 51 21.16 1.91 27.39
CA GLU A 51 20.08 2.87 27.66
C GLU A 51 20.07 3.97 26.58
N PRO A 52 18.94 4.18 25.88
CA PRO A 52 18.86 5.19 24.84
C PRO A 52 18.70 6.59 25.42
N ILE A 53 19.64 7.48 25.10
CA ILE A 53 19.58 8.92 25.37
C ILE A 53 19.14 9.63 24.11
N LYS A 54 17.91 10.17 24.11
CA LYS A 54 17.38 10.94 22.98
C LYS A 54 17.81 12.40 23.09
N ARG A 55 18.49 12.90 22.06
CA ARG A 55 18.79 14.33 21.87
C ARG A 55 18.00 14.84 20.69
N GLU A 56 17.14 15.82 20.96
CA GLU A 56 16.41 16.54 19.92
C GLU A 56 17.22 17.77 19.53
N GLY A 57 17.62 17.85 18.27
CA GLY A 57 18.30 18.99 17.69
C GLY A 57 17.55 19.52 16.47
N TRP A 58 17.91 20.73 16.06
CA TRP A 58 17.41 21.34 14.84
C TRP A 58 18.57 21.47 13.86
N LYS A 59 18.41 20.92 12.66
CA LYS A 59 19.36 21.10 11.57
C LYS A 59 18.79 22.11 10.59
N LEU A 60 19.63 23.02 10.10
CA LEU A 60 19.27 23.94 9.03
C LEU A 60 19.04 23.17 7.73
N THR A 61 17.97 23.49 7.00
CA THR A 61 17.75 22.98 5.64
C THR A 61 18.66 23.70 4.66
N GLU A 62 18.77 23.21 3.42
CA GLU A 62 19.59 23.87 2.38
C GLU A 62 19.17 25.34 2.16
N GLU A 63 17.86 25.63 2.20
CA GLU A 63 17.32 26.99 2.17
C GLU A 63 17.70 27.80 3.43
N GLY A 64 17.67 27.16 4.61
CA GLY A 64 18.08 27.78 5.87
C GLY A 64 19.56 28.17 5.89
N VAL A 65 20.44 27.35 5.31
CA VAL A 65 21.87 27.67 5.13
C VAL A 65 22.04 28.85 4.18
N GLN A 66 21.31 28.87 3.05
CA GLN A 66 21.37 29.97 2.10
C GLN A 66 20.91 31.31 2.70
N TYR A 67 19.88 31.29 3.56
CA TYR A 67 19.41 32.50 4.25
C TYR A 67 20.31 32.91 5.41
N MET A 68 21.08 31.98 5.99
CA MET A 68 22.13 32.31 6.95
C MET A 68 23.28 33.07 6.27
N GLU A 69 23.67 32.69 5.05
CA GLU A 69 24.76 33.33 4.30
C GLU A 69 24.35 34.61 3.58
N LYS A 70 23.21 34.61 2.89
CA LYS A 70 22.76 35.71 2.01
C LYS A 70 21.74 36.64 2.67
N GLY A 71 21.33 36.35 3.90
CA GLY A 71 20.22 37.02 4.58
C GLY A 71 18.87 36.46 4.13
N SER A 72 17.82 36.83 4.87
CA SER A 72 16.45 36.41 4.61
C SER A 72 15.91 36.94 3.27
N PRO A 73 14.91 36.27 2.68
CA PRO A 73 14.26 36.73 1.45
C PRO A 73 13.80 38.18 1.50
N GLU A 74 13.32 38.62 2.66
CA GLU A 74 12.80 39.96 2.89
C GLU A 74 13.94 41.00 2.89
N PHE A 75 15.08 40.66 3.49
CA PHE A 75 16.27 41.50 3.51
C PHE A 75 16.94 41.59 2.13
N GLN A 76 16.97 40.49 1.37
CA GLN A 76 17.47 40.48 -0.01
C GLN A 76 16.63 41.35 -0.94
N VAL A 77 15.30 41.29 -0.83
CA VAL A 77 14.39 42.14 -1.61
C VAL A 77 14.52 43.62 -1.19
N PHE A 78 14.59 43.90 0.11
CA PHE A 78 14.73 45.27 0.61
C PHE A 78 16.08 45.89 0.23
N SER A 79 17.19 45.17 0.38
CA SER A 79 18.53 45.66 -0.01
C SER A 79 18.62 45.92 -1.52
N PHE A 80 18.01 45.07 -2.34
CA PHE A 80 17.93 45.26 -3.79
C PHE A 80 17.12 46.52 -4.15
N ILE A 81 15.94 46.71 -3.56
CA ILE A 81 15.09 47.89 -3.80
C ILE A 81 15.76 49.16 -3.30
N LYS A 82 16.42 49.14 -2.14
CA LYS A 82 17.16 50.29 -1.59
C LYS A 82 18.32 50.70 -2.50
N SER A 83 19.05 49.74 -3.08
CA SER A 83 20.18 50.04 -3.98
C SER A 83 19.76 50.73 -5.29
N ARG A 84 18.50 50.56 -5.72
CA ARG A 84 17.97 51.07 -7.00
C ARG A 84 16.87 52.12 -6.85
N GLY A 85 16.40 52.39 -5.63
CA GLY A 85 15.44 53.45 -5.28
C GLY A 85 13.99 53.18 -5.70
N SER A 86 13.71 52.99 -6.98
CA SER A 86 12.37 52.70 -7.51
C SER A 86 12.47 51.66 -8.61
N VAL A 87 11.90 50.48 -8.37
CA VAL A 87 12.06 49.33 -9.27
C VAL A 87 10.69 48.77 -9.65
N PRO A 88 10.42 48.51 -10.94
CA PRO A 88 9.24 47.77 -11.36
C PRO A 88 9.23 46.35 -10.79
N ASN A 89 8.06 45.82 -10.45
CA ASN A 89 7.93 44.47 -9.91
C ASN A 89 8.58 43.38 -10.81
N ALA A 90 8.62 43.59 -12.13
CA ALA A 90 9.23 42.66 -13.09
C ALA A 90 10.75 42.52 -12.93
N ASP A 91 11.46 43.60 -12.57
CA ASP A 91 12.92 43.57 -12.41
C ASP A 91 13.33 42.94 -11.08
N VAL A 92 12.46 43.02 -10.08
CA VAL A 92 12.63 42.32 -8.79
C VAL A 92 12.42 40.82 -8.98
N ASP A 93 11.37 40.42 -9.71
CA ASP A 93 11.12 39.03 -10.09
C ASP A 93 12.26 38.46 -10.96
N ALA A 94 12.84 39.25 -11.88
CA ALA A 94 13.94 38.81 -12.74
C ALA A 94 15.27 38.60 -11.99
N ALA A 95 15.54 39.39 -10.94
CA ALA A 95 16.81 39.33 -10.21
C ALA A 95 16.82 38.26 -9.09
N LEU A 96 15.69 38.03 -8.43
CA LEU A 96 15.61 37.17 -7.24
C LEU A 96 14.70 35.94 -7.44
N GLY A 97 14.04 35.81 -8.60
CA GLY A 97 13.27 34.63 -8.98
C GLY A 97 12.16 34.27 -7.99
N ALA A 98 12.14 33.04 -7.48
CA ALA A 98 11.12 32.58 -6.54
C ALA A 98 11.18 33.27 -5.16
N ILE A 99 12.36 33.77 -4.77
CA ILE A 99 12.60 34.46 -3.50
C ILE A 99 11.93 35.85 -3.50
N ALA A 100 11.84 36.49 -4.67
CA ALA A 100 11.22 37.81 -4.85
C ALA A 100 9.75 37.83 -4.44
N LYS A 101 8.95 36.85 -4.87
CA LYS A 101 7.50 36.79 -4.55
C LYS A 101 7.25 36.58 -3.05
N ILE A 102 8.06 35.74 -2.41
CA ILE A 102 7.96 35.41 -0.98
C ILE A 102 8.43 36.59 -0.12
N GLY A 103 9.55 37.20 -0.49
CA GLY A 103 10.11 38.37 0.17
C GLY A 103 9.19 39.59 0.06
N LEU A 104 8.71 39.92 -1.15
CA LEU A 104 7.85 41.09 -1.40
C LEU A 104 6.52 41.00 -0.65
N GLY A 105 5.90 39.82 -0.59
CA GLY A 105 4.69 39.59 0.19
C GLY A 105 4.86 39.83 1.70
N THR A 106 6.07 39.62 2.23
CA THR A 106 6.35 39.80 3.66
C THR A 106 6.90 41.19 3.98
N CYS A 107 7.69 41.79 3.08
CA CYS A 107 8.07 43.21 3.14
C CYS A 107 6.85 44.13 3.15
N MET A 108 5.80 43.80 2.40
CA MET A 108 4.53 44.55 2.40
C MET A 108 3.79 44.44 3.74
N LYS A 109 3.77 43.24 4.35
CA LYS A 109 3.16 43.03 5.68
C LYS A 109 3.91 43.78 6.78
N ASN A 110 5.23 43.83 6.69
CA ASN A 110 6.11 44.52 7.64
C ASN A 110 6.26 46.02 7.35
N LYS A 111 5.59 46.56 6.31
CA LYS A 111 5.64 47.97 5.85
C LYS A 111 7.05 48.47 5.48
N TRP A 112 7.93 47.59 5.01
CA TRP A 112 9.29 47.96 4.58
C TRP A 112 9.33 48.55 3.17
N VAL A 113 8.36 48.16 2.34
CA VAL A 113 8.24 48.58 0.93
C VAL A 113 6.78 48.95 0.67
N SER A 114 6.55 50.00 -0.12
CA SER A 114 5.23 50.41 -0.62
C SER A 114 5.14 50.15 -2.12
N ILE A 115 3.95 49.76 -2.60
CA ILE A 115 3.69 49.52 -4.02
C ILE A 115 2.58 50.45 -4.47
N ASP A 116 2.86 51.22 -5.53
CA ASP A 116 1.84 52.01 -6.20
C ASP A 116 0.99 51.12 -7.13
N LYS A 117 -0.33 51.10 -6.90
CA LYS A 117 -1.29 50.23 -7.61
C LYS A 117 -1.44 50.59 -9.08
N ALA A 118 -1.11 51.83 -9.47
CA ALA A 118 -1.24 52.29 -10.85
C ALA A 118 -0.02 51.93 -11.72
N THR A 119 1.19 51.94 -11.14
CA THR A 119 2.45 51.80 -11.87
C THR A 119 3.22 50.52 -11.56
N LYS A 120 2.80 49.74 -10.55
CA LYS A 120 3.49 48.52 -10.06
C LYS A 120 4.96 48.76 -9.70
N VAL A 121 5.29 49.99 -9.28
CA VAL A 121 6.63 50.38 -8.82
C VAL A 121 6.72 50.18 -7.31
N CYS A 122 7.81 49.56 -6.87
CA CYS A 122 8.12 49.33 -5.46
C CYS A 122 9.07 50.43 -4.95
N THR A 123 8.72 51.10 -3.86
CA THR A 123 9.56 52.10 -3.19
C THR A 123 9.87 51.69 -1.75
N PRO A 124 11.11 51.89 -1.25
CA PRO A 124 11.45 51.61 0.13
C PRO A 124 10.78 52.65 1.05
N SER A 125 10.13 52.19 2.12
CA SER A 125 9.42 53.06 3.08
C SER A 125 10.20 53.34 4.35
N VAL A 126 11.32 52.63 4.58
CA VAL A 126 12.15 52.71 5.80
C VAL A 126 13.62 52.75 5.38
N ASP A 127 14.46 53.50 6.11
CA ASP A 127 15.87 53.71 5.76
C ASP A 127 16.80 52.56 6.21
N ALA A 128 16.47 51.85 7.29
CA ALA A 128 17.26 50.72 7.81
C ALA A 128 16.36 49.65 8.42
N VAL A 129 16.65 48.39 8.10
CA VAL A 129 15.92 47.22 8.60
C VAL A 129 16.93 46.19 9.10
N GLU A 130 16.68 45.63 10.28
CA GLU A 130 17.45 44.50 10.79
C GLU A 130 16.82 43.17 10.38
N ASP A 131 17.63 42.22 9.94
CA ASP A 131 17.18 40.88 9.58
C ASP A 131 16.91 40.03 10.83
N GLY A 132 15.66 40.03 11.28
CA GLY A 132 15.22 39.21 12.40
C GLY A 132 15.35 37.70 12.13
N VAL A 133 15.11 37.25 10.90
CA VAL A 133 15.12 35.82 10.55
C VAL A 133 16.55 35.28 10.54
N GLN A 134 17.53 36.04 10.05
CA GLN A 134 18.94 35.64 10.09
C GLN A 134 19.46 35.55 11.53
N LYS A 135 19.12 36.52 12.39
CA LYS A 135 19.47 36.50 13.83
C LYS A 135 18.84 35.31 14.56
N GLU A 136 17.62 34.93 14.16
CA GLU A 136 16.93 33.74 14.66
C GLU A 136 17.58 32.44 14.16
N LEU A 137 18.01 32.36 12.89
CA LEU A 137 18.72 31.20 12.36
C LEU A 137 20.12 31.01 12.99
N SER A 138 20.81 32.09 13.40
CA SER A 138 22.09 32.00 14.12
C SER A 138 21.93 31.59 15.59
N SER A 139 20.73 31.73 16.17
CA SER A 139 20.47 31.53 17.60
C SER A 139 19.47 30.39 17.87
N LEU A 140 19.56 29.30 17.10
CA LEU A 140 18.60 28.17 17.14
C LEU A 140 18.44 27.50 18.51
N SER A 141 19.47 27.52 19.37
CA SER A 141 19.49 26.85 20.67
C SER A 141 18.78 27.62 21.80
N THR A 142 18.56 28.92 21.65
CA THR A 142 18.01 29.81 22.70
C THR A 142 16.62 30.33 22.39
N LEU A 143 16.00 29.87 21.29
CA LEU A 143 14.73 30.39 20.79
C LEU A 143 13.50 29.76 21.45
N ASP A 144 12.48 30.58 21.66
CA ASP A 144 11.17 30.15 22.14
C ASP A 144 10.47 29.18 21.17
N LYS A 145 9.68 28.26 21.75
CA LYS A 145 8.91 27.23 21.02
C LYS A 145 8.05 27.80 19.89
N ALA A 146 7.45 28.98 20.10
CA ALA A 146 6.63 29.67 19.10
C ALA A 146 7.43 30.11 17.85
N LYS A 147 8.68 30.53 18.03
CA LYS A 147 9.57 30.93 16.92
C LYS A 147 10.12 29.72 16.17
N LEU A 148 10.46 28.65 16.89
CA LEU A 148 10.83 27.37 16.28
C LEU A 148 9.71 26.78 15.42
N ASP A 149 8.46 26.84 15.89
CA ASP A 149 7.30 26.39 15.12
C ASP A 149 7.07 27.24 13.85
N ALA A 150 7.34 28.54 13.93
CA ALA A 150 7.29 29.43 12.76
C ALA A 150 8.37 29.09 11.72
N LEU A 151 9.61 28.85 12.16
CA LEU A 151 10.72 28.42 11.29
C LEU A 151 10.48 27.03 10.68
N LYS A 152 9.84 26.12 11.43
CA LYS A 152 9.44 24.80 10.95
C LYS A 152 8.35 24.88 9.88
N LYS A 153 7.32 25.71 10.07
CA LYS A 153 6.27 25.96 9.06
C LYS A 153 6.85 26.54 7.76
N ARG A 154 7.91 27.35 7.88
CA ARG A 154 8.65 27.93 6.75
C ARG A 154 9.67 26.97 6.12
N LYS A 155 9.81 25.74 6.63
CA LYS A 155 10.77 24.72 6.14
C LYS A 155 12.25 25.12 6.21
N LEU A 156 12.61 26.05 7.09
CA LEU A 156 13.99 26.52 7.27
C LEU A 156 14.82 25.63 8.21
N ILE A 157 14.13 24.87 9.05
CA ILE A 157 14.72 23.91 10.00
C ILE A 157 14.05 22.55 9.86
N ALA A 158 14.85 21.50 9.99
CA ALA A 158 14.41 20.13 10.07
C ALA A 158 14.70 19.56 11.48
N PRO A 159 13.74 18.87 12.10
CA PRO A 159 14.00 18.17 13.35
C PRO A 159 15.01 17.03 13.09
N THR A 160 16.09 17.01 13.85
CA THR A 160 17.10 15.94 13.83
C THR A 160 17.14 15.31 15.20
N SER A 161 16.60 14.10 15.33
CA SER A 161 16.72 13.31 16.55
C SER A 161 17.97 12.44 16.45
N LEU A 162 18.93 12.68 17.34
CA LEU A 162 20.07 11.80 17.53
C LEU A 162 19.80 10.95 18.77
N THR A 163 19.83 9.62 18.59
CA THR A 163 19.76 8.69 19.72
C THR A 163 21.18 8.25 20.03
N ALA A 164 21.70 8.75 21.14
CA ALA A 164 22.93 8.25 21.75
C ALA A 164 22.58 7.09 22.70
N PHE A 165 23.58 6.28 23.06
CA PHE A 165 23.41 5.18 24.00
C PHE A 165 24.43 5.31 25.12
N LYS A 166 23.94 5.21 26.36
CA LYS A 166 24.77 4.88 27.52
C LYS A 166 24.89 3.37 27.58
N VAL A 167 26.11 2.88 27.76
CA VAL A 167 26.43 1.46 27.59
C VAL A 167 27.20 0.96 28.79
N GLU A 168 26.63 -0.01 29.49
CA GLU A 168 27.26 -0.67 30.65
C GLU A 168 27.44 -2.16 30.37
N ARG A 169 28.48 -2.73 30.98
CA ARG A 169 28.78 -4.16 30.88
C ARG A 169 27.77 -4.96 31.72
N SER A 170 27.22 -6.03 31.15
CA SER A 170 26.39 -6.99 31.91
C SER A 170 27.23 -8.12 32.54
N ASP A 171 26.63 -8.87 33.45
CA ASP A 171 27.24 -10.04 34.09
C ASP A 171 27.58 -11.17 33.11
N LYS A 172 26.92 -11.23 31.95
CA LYS A 172 27.12 -12.24 30.89
C LYS A 172 28.16 -11.82 29.84
N PHE A 173 28.88 -10.72 30.06
CA PHE A 173 29.90 -10.27 29.11
C PHE A 173 31.04 -11.27 28.98
N SER A 174 31.25 -11.76 27.75
CA SER A 174 32.35 -12.64 27.38
C SER A 174 33.12 -12.04 26.21
N ALA A 175 34.43 -11.89 26.40
CA ALA A 175 35.42 -11.54 25.37
C ALA A 175 35.39 -12.51 24.18
N ALA A 176 35.13 -13.79 24.47
CA ALA A 176 34.98 -14.83 23.48
C ALA A 176 33.55 -14.83 22.95
N SER A 177 33.39 -14.54 21.65
CA SER A 177 32.14 -14.75 20.93
C SER A 177 31.85 -16.26 20.88
N GLN A 178 31.13 -16.76 21.87
CA GLN A 178 30.58 -18.11 21.82
C GLN A 178 29.40 -18.08 20.85
N LYS A 179 29.61 -18.60 19.65
CA LYS A 179 28.53 -18.78 18.68
C LYS A 179 27.53 -19.78 19.27
N ALA A 180 26.40 -19.27 19.75
CA ALA A 180 25.28 -20.11 20.15
C ALA A 180 24.85 -20.98 18.96
N VAL A 181 24.68 -22.28 19.20
CA VAL A 181 24.27 -23.22 18.16
C VAL A 181 22.77 -23.04 17.93
N ALA A 182 22.35 -23.02 16.66
CA ALA A 182 20.96 -22.75 16.28
C ALA A 182 20.06 -23.96 16.55
N ASP A 183 20.46 -25.13 16.08
CA ASP A 183 19.66 -26.36 16.14
C ASP A 183 20.41 -27.50 16.82
N LEU A 184 19.63 -28.36 17.47
CA LEU A 184 20.13 -29.60 18.05
C LEU A 184 20.47 -30.60 16.93
N THR A 185 21.71 -31.06 16.88
CA THR A 185 22.15 -32.06 15.90
C THR A 185 22.17 -33.46 16.50
N ALA A 186 22.01 -34.48 15.64
CA ALA A 186 22.04 -35.89 16.08
C ALA A 186 23.37 -36.27 16.77
N GLU A 187 24.48 -35.69 16.32
CA GLU A 187 25.80 -35.93 16.94
C GLU A 187 25.91 -35.36 18.36
N MET A 188 25.31 -34.20 18.61
CA MET A 188 25.30 -33.58 19.95
C MET A 188 24.52 -34.43 20.95
N ILE A 189 23.44 -35.07 20.49
CA ILE A 189 22.65 -36.00 21.29
C ILE A 189 23.48 -37.24 21.62
N GLN A 190 24.18 -37.82 20.64
CA GLN A 190 25.02 -39.01 20.83
C GLN A 190 26.22 -38.75 21.76
N LYS A 191 26.84 -37.56 21.68
CA LYS A 191 28.02 -37.19 22.46
C LYS A 191 27.70 -36.55 23.82
N GLY A 192 26.43 -36.24 24.10
CA GLY A 192 26.00 -35.57 25.35
C GLY A 192 26.39 -34.09 25.46
N THR A 193 26.99 -33.51 24.42
CA THR A 193 27.50 -32.11 24.40
C THR A 193 26.39 -31.06 24.37
N TRP A 194 25.13 -31.46 24.14
CA TRP A 194 23.97 -30.56 24.18
C TRP A 194 23.74 -29.95 25.58
N SER A 195 24.15 -30.66 26.65
CA SER A 195 23.98 -30.20 28.04
C SER A 195 24.86 -29.01 28.41
N SER A 196 26.06 -28.90 27.81
CA SER A 196 27.03 -27.85 28.08
C SER A 196 27.05 -26.74 27.02
N THR A 197 26.29 -26.88 25.94
CA THR A 197 26.23 -25.91 24.83
C THR A 197 25.07 -24.95 25.02
N THR A 198 25.32 -23.65 24.82
CA THR A 198 24.26 -22.63 24.80
C THR A 198 23.57 -22.58 23.44
N PHE A 199 22.26 -22.80 23.43
CA PHE A 199 21.43 -22.70 22.22
C PHE A 199 20.84 -21.31 22.07
N LYS A 200 20.60 -20.90 20.82
CA LYS A 200 19.87 -19.68 20.53
C LYS A 200 18.40 -19.85 20.96
N PRO A 201 17.79 -18.89 21.69
CA PRO A 201 16.38 -18.97 22.04
C PRO A 201 15.50 -18.94 20.78
N PHE A 202 14.54 -19.86 20.71
CA PHE A 202 13.60 -19.92 19.60
C PHE A 202 12.56 -18.81 19.70
N ASN A 203 12.35 -18.06 18.62
CA ASN A 203 11.40 -16.95 18.61
C ASN A 203 9.99 -17.48 18.28
N LEU A 204 9.13 -17.57 19.29
CA LEU A 204 7.73 -18.01 19.16
C LEU A 204 6.76 -16.90 18.75
N THR A 205 7.13 -15.62 18.88
CA THR A 205 6.19 -14.50 18.73
C THR A 205 6.24 -13.88 17.34
N ASN A 206 7.40 -13.84 16.69
CA ASN A 206 7.61 -13.07 15.46
C ASN A 206 7.78 -13.94 14.21
N VAL A 207 7.65 -15.26 14.33
CA VAL A 207 7.84 -16.20 13.21
C VAL A 207 6.59 -17.05 13.05
N SER A 208 5.89 -16.87 11.93
CA SER A 208 4.94 -17.88 11.47
C SER A 208 5.74 -19.10 11.01
N GLY A 209 5.42 -20.28 11.55
CA GLY A 209 6.09 -21.52 11.17
C GLY A 209 6.05 -21.78 9.66
N VAL A 210 6.87 -22.72 9.19
CA VAL A 210 6.88 -23.10 7.78
C VAL A 210 5.48 -23.59 7.38
N PRO A 211 4.83 -22.98 6.37
CA PRO A 211 3.50 -23.37 5.98
C PRO A 211 3.52 -24.79 5.41
N CYS A 212 2.63 -25.65 5.90
CA CYS A 212 2.48 -27.00 5.37
C CYS A 212 1.93 -26.93 3.94
N THR A 213 2.68 -27.47 2.98
CA THR A 213 2.24 -27.54 1.58
C THR A 213 1.34 -28.76 1.36
N GLY A 214 0.06 -28.54 1.08
CA GLY A 214 -0.93 -29.57 0.75
C GLY A 214 -1.74 -29.25 -0.51
N GLY A 215 -2.62 -30.16 -0.92
CA GLY A 215 -3.58 -29.91 -2.00
C GLY A 215 -4.63 -28.86 -1.61
N HIS A 216 -5.07 -28.04 -2.57
CA HIS A 216 -6.06 -26.98 -2.34
C HIS A 216 -7.29 -27.19 -3.22
N LEU A 217 -8.48 -27.09 -2.63
CA LEU A 217 -9.73 -27.06 -3.38
C LEU A 217 -10.07 -25.62 -3.79
N HIS A 218 -10.53 -25.44 -5.04
CA HIS A 218 -10.97 -24.15 -5.54
C HIS A 218 -12.08 -23.56 -4.65
N PRO A 219 -11.99 -22.28 -4.22
CA PRO A 219 -12.97 -21.68 -3.31
C PRO A 219 -14.43 -21.81 -3.77
N LEU A 220 -14.70 -21.65 -5.06
CA LEU A 220 -16.05 -21.82 -5.62
C LEU A 220 -16.60 -23.24 -5.40
N ASN A 221 -15.75 -24.27 -5.50
CA ASN A 221 -16.17 -25.65 -5.29
C ASN A 221 -16.45 -25.94 -3.81
N LYS A 222 -15.75 -25.26 -2.89
CA LYS A 222 -16.06 -25.32 -1.46
C LYS A 222 -17.48 -24.82 -1.20
N VAL A 223 -17.79 -23.63 -1.72
CA VAL A 223 -19.11 -23.01 -1.57
C VAL A 223 -20.20 -23.83 -2.27
N LYS A 224 -19.94 -24.34 -3.49
CA LYS A 224 -20.87 -25.24 -4.20
C LYS A 224 -21.20 -26.48 -3.36
N THR A 225 -20.18 -27.08 -2.74
CA THR A 225 -20.35 -28.28 -1.90
C THR A 225 -21.18 -27.96 -0.66
N GLU A 226 -20.94 -26.82 -0.02
CA GLU A 226 -21.69 -26.37 1.15
C GLU A 226 -23.17 -26.10 0.81
N MET A 227 -23.44 -25.37 -0.28
CA MET A 227 -24.81 -25.12 -0.75
C MET A 227 -25.56 -26.42 -1.07
N ARG A 228 -24.89 -27.36 -1.76
CA ARG A 228 -25.44 -28.69 -2.04
C ARG A 228 -25.80 -29.42 -0.74
N GLN A 229 -24.92 -29.38 0.25
CA GLN A 229 -25.15 -30.01 1.55
C GLN A 229 -26.36 -29.40 2.29
N ILE A 230 -26.52 -28.07 2.26
CA ILE A 230 -27.65 -27.38 2.89
C ILE A 230 -28.98 -27.85 2.27
N LEU A 231 -29.07 -27.86 0.93
CA LEU A 231 -30.27 -28.30 0.23
C LEU A 231 -30.61 -29.77 0.51
N MET A 232 -29.60 -30.65 0.54
CA MET A 232 -29.78 -32.06 0.90
C MET A 232 -30.27 -32.23 2.35
N GLN A 233 -29.78 -31.42 3.29
CA GLN A 233 -30.24 -31.44 4.69
C GLN A 233 -31.69 -30.97 4.84
N MET A 234 -32.17 -30.10 3.96
CA MET A 234 -33.57 -29.69 3.90
C MET A 234 -34.48 -30.74 3.25
N GLY A 235 -33.92 -31.84 2.73
CA GLY A 235 -34.66 -32.92 2.07
C GLY A 235 -34.89 -32.72 0.57
N PHE A 236 -34.19 -31.77 -0.07
CA PHE A 236 -34.22 -31.64 -1.53
C PHE A 236 -33.38 -32.74 -2.20
N GLU A 237 -33.83 -33.18 -3.37
CA GLU A 237 -33.08 -34.07 -4.26
C GLU A 237 -32.39 -33.27 -5.37
N GLU A 238 -31.14 -33.63 -5.69
CA GLU A 238 -30.36 -32.94 -6.73
C GLU A 238 -30.87 -33.35 -8.12
N MET A 239 -31.36 -32.37 -8.89
CA MET A 239 -31.81 -32.59 -10.26
C MET A 239 -30.62 -32.71 -11.22
N THR A 240 -30.74 -33.58 -12.23
CA THR A 240 -29.71 -33.72 -13.26
C THR A 240 -29.69 -32.48 -14.16
N THR A 241 -28.51 -31.88 -14.32
CA THR A 241 -28.29 -30.65 -15.11
C THR A 241 -27.16 -30.84 -16.12
N ASN A 242 -26.95 -32.09 -16.56
CA ASN A 242 -25.85 -32.48 -17.46
C ASN A 242 -26.13 -32.10 -18.92
N GLN A 243 -26.66 -30.91 -19.15
CA GLN A 243 -27.02 -30.39 -20.45
C GLN A 243 -26.73 -28.89 -20.46
N TRP A 244 -25.73 -28.48 -21.25
CA TRP A 244 -25.34 -27.06 -21.37
C TRP A 244 -26.12 -26.33 -22.46
N VAL A 245 -26.57 -27.07 -23.47
CA VAL A 245 -27.40 -26.58 -24.58
C VAL A 245 -28.83 -27.00 -24.32
N GLU A 246 -29.70 -26.04 -24.06
CA GLU A 246 -31.13 -26.27 -23.88
C GLU A 246 -31.93 -25.79 -25.08
N SER A 247 -33.08 -26.41 -25.33
CA SER A 247 -33.99 -25.88 -26.35
C SER A 247 -34.59 -24.55 -25.87
N SER A 248 -34.83 -23.62 -26.80
CA SER A 248 -35.54 -22.37 -26.48
C SER A 248 -36.92 -22.64 -25.85
N PHE A 249 -37.52 -23.77 -26.23
CA PHE A 249 -38.77 -24.26 -25.65
C PHE A 249 -38.65 -24.51 -24.13
N TRP A 250 -37.72 -25.36 -23.69
CA TRP A 250 -37.54 -25.67 -22.25
C TRP A 250 -37.04 -24.47 -21.45
N ASN A 251 -36.17 -23.64 -22.03
CA ASN A 251 -35.57 -22.50 -21.33
C ASN A 251 -36.51 -21.28 -21.20
N PHE A 252 -37.48 -21.10 -22.12
CA PHE A 252 -38.37 -19.93 -22.13
C PHE A 252 -39.86 -20.28 -22.22
N ASP A 253 -40.28 -20.97 -23.28
CA ASP A 253 -41.70 -21.17 -23.59
C ASP A 253 -42.40 -22.02 -22.51
N ALA A 254 -41.73 -23.07 -22.01
CA ALA A 254 -42.21 -23.94 -20.94
C ALA A 254 -42.34 -23.22 -19.58
N LEU A 255 -41.53 -22.18 -19.34
CA LEU A 255 -41.61 -21.31 -18.16
C LEU A 255 -42.62 -20.16 -18.33
N PHE A 256 -43.44 -20.21 -19.40
CA PHE A 256 -44.46 -19.22 -19.72
C PHE A 256 -43.92 -17.81 -20.03
N GLN A 257 -42.66 -17.71 -20.47
CA GLN A 257 -42.05 -16.45 -20.90
C GLN A 257 -42.38 -16.16 -22.38
N PRO A 258 -42.87 -14.96 -22.76
CA PRO A 258 -43.33 -14.69 -24.12
C PRO A 258 -42.18 -14.69 -25.14
N GLN A 259 -42.47 -15.03 -26.40
CA GLN A 259 -41.47 -15.07 -27.48
C GLN A 259 -40.81 -13.72 -27.76
N GLN A 260 -41.53 -12.61 -27.55
CA GLN A 260 -41.01 -11.25 -27.77
C GLN A 260 -40.21 -10.70 -26.58
N HIS A 261 -39.93 -11.52 -25.55
CA HIS A 261 -39.25 -11.05 -24.36
C HIS A 261 -37.77 -10.67 -24.65
N PRO A 262 -37.28 -9.50 -24.19
CA PRO A 262 -35.93 -9.03 -24.51
C PRO A 262 -34.82 -10.00 -24.08
N ALA A 263 -35.01 -10.77 -23.01
CA ALA A 263 -34.05 -11.79 -22.60
C ALA A 263 -33.80 -12.91 -23.64
N ARG A 264 -34.64 -13.04 -24.67
CA ARG A 264 -34.44 -13.96 -25.80
C ARG A 264 -33.63 -13.33 -26.95
N ASP A 265 -33.21 -12.08 -26.83
CA ASP A 265 -32.40 -11.44 -27.84
C ASP A 265 -30.97 -12.04 -27.89
N ALA A 266 -30.33 -12.00 -29.06
CA ALA A 266 -28.99 -12.54 -29.29
C ALA A 266 -27.90 -11.84 -28.47
N HIS A 267 -28.21 -10.65 -27.93
CA HIS A 267 -27.33 -9.92 -27.02
C HIS A 267 -27.30 -10.52 -25.61
N ASP A 268 -28.39 -11.15 -25.16
CA ASP A 268 -28.55 -11.69 -23.81
C ASP A 268 -28.40 -13.22 -23.77
N THR A 269 -28.83 -13.91 -24.83
CA THR A 269 -28.78 -15.36 -24.94
C THR A 269 -27.91 -15.81 -26.11
N PHE A 270 -27.06 -16.81 -25.87
CA PHE A 270 -26.26 -17.42 -26.93
C PHE A 270 -27.06 -18.48 -27.68
N PHE A 271 -27.22 -18.28 -29.00
CA PHE A 271 -27.84 -19.24 -29.89
C PHE A 271 -26.79 -20.07 -30.63
N MET A 272 -27.08 -21.36 -30.81
CA MET A 272 -26.24 -22.30 -31.53
C MET A 272 -26.49 -22.23 -33.03
N GLU A 273 -25.41 -22.20 -33.82
CA GLU A 273 -25.47 -22.35 -35.28
C GLU A 273 -25.66 -23.82 -35.68
N GLU A 274 -24.94 -24.74 -35.01
CA GLU A 274 -25.07 -26.19 -35.18
C GLU A 274 -25.01 -26.89 -33.82
N PRO A 275 -26.00 -27.69 -33.43
CA PRO A 275 -27.31 -27.88 -34.07
C PRO A 275 -28.23 -26.67 -33.86
N SER A 276 -28.85 -26.19 -34.95
CA SER A 276 -29.83 -25.09 -34.92
C SER A 276 -31.26 -25.54 -34.63
N ARG A 277 -31.50 -26.85 -34.50
CA ARG A 277 -32.83 -27.45 -34.27
C ARG A 277 -32.79 -28.48 -33.15
N ALA A 278 -33.67 -28.33 -32.15
CA ALA A 278 -33.96 -29.35 -31.15
C ALA A 278 -34.72 -30.52 -31.80
N GLN A 279 -34.38 -31.76 -31.44
CA GLN A 279 -34.96 -32.97 -32.05
C GLN A 279 -36.08 -33.57 -31.19
N ASP A 280 -35.97 -33.50 -29.86
CA ASP A 280 -36.83 -34.25 -28.93
C ASP A 280 -37.68 -33.31 -28.06
N ILE A 281 -38.74 -32.74 -28.62
CA ILE A 281 -39.75 -31.98 -27.86
C ILE A 281 -41.07 -32.75 -27.87
N PRO A 282 -41.68 -33.05 -26.70
CA PRO A 282 -42.98 -33.74 -26.66
C PRO A 282 -44.08 -32.90 -27.31
N GLU A 283 -44.62 -33.38 -28.45
CA GLU A 283 -45.64 -32.67 -29.23
C GLU A 283 -46.91 -32.35 -28.43
N GLU A 284 -47.33 -33.26 -27.53
CA GLU A 284 -48.50 -33.05 -26.67
C GLU A 284 -48.30 -31.87 -25.71
N TYR A 285 -47.10 -31.72 -25.15
CA TYR A 285 -46.80 -30.63 -24.24
C TYR A 285 -46.62 -29.31 -24.98
N LEU A 286 -45.98 -29.35 -26.16
CA LEU A 286 -45.84 -28.19 -27.04
C LEU A 286 -47.21 -27.60 -27.43
N ALA A 287 -48.17 -28.45 -27.81
CA ALA A 287 -49.53 -28.01 -28.14
C ALA A 287 -50.23 -27.32 -26.95
N LYS A 288 -50.07 -27.85 -25.74
CA LYS A 288 -50.61 -27.23 -24.51
C LYS A 288 -49.97 -25.88 -24.24
N VAL A 289 -48.64 -25.78 -24.36
CA VAL A 289 -47.92 -24.51 -24.16
C VAL A 289 -48.38 -23.48 -25.20
N LYS A 290 -48.48 -23.86 -26.48
CA LYS A 290 -48.99 -23.00 -27.55
C LYS A 290 -50.38 -22.46 -27.22
N GLU A 291 -51.32 -23.31 -26.86
CA GLU A 291 -52.69 -22.88 -26.48
C GLU A 291 -52.70 -21.92 -25.29
N MET A 292 -51.84 -22.15 -24.29
CA MET A 292 -51.71 -21.30 -23.11
C MET A 292 -51.12 -19.92 -23.44
N HIS A 293 -50.19 -19.83 -24.39
CA HIS A 293 -49.55 -18.57 -24.81
C HIS A 293 -50.45 -17.75 -25.73
N GLU A 294 -51.22 -18.40 -26.61
CA GLU A 294 -52.12 -17.77 -27.57
C GLU A 294 -53.39 -17.17 -26.93
N TRP A 295 -54.32 -16.74 -27.78
CA TRP A 295 -55.53 -15.99 -27.43
C TRP A 295 -56.53 -16.74 -26.54
N LYS A 296 -56.52 -18.08 -26.59
CA LYS A 296 -57.46 -18.89 -25.81
C LYS A 296 -57.13 -18.82 -24.32
N GLY A 297 -55.84 -18.70 -23.99
CA GLY A 297 -55.36 -18.85 -22.62
C GLY A 297 -55.81 -20.18 -22.01
N GLY A 298 -55.35 -20.49 -20.81
CA GLY A 298 -55.88 -21.65 -20.11
C GLY A 298 -55.75 -21.51 -18.61
N GLN A 299 -56.49 -22.37 -17.90
CA GLN A 299 -56.54 -22.40 -16.43
C GLN A 299 -56.88 -21.03 -15.79
N GLY A 300 -57.73 -20.23 -16.45
CA GLY A 300 -58.15 -18.92 -15.95
C GLY A 300 -57.24 -17.75 -16.33
N SER A 301 -56.15 -18.00 -17.08
CA SER A 301 -55.34 -16.95 -17.71
C SER A 301 -55.90 -16.56 -19.08
N ILE A 302 -55.68 -15.32 -19.49
CA ILE A 302 -56.04 -14.78 -20.82
C ILE A 302 -54.96 -15.02 -21.89
N GLY A 303 -53.87 -15.71 -21.52
CA GLY A 303 -52.68 -15.88 -22.36
C GLY A 303 -51.94 -14.56 -22.60
N TRP A 304 -51.00 -14.59 -23.54
CA TRP A 304 -50.24 -13.41 -23.95
C TRP A 304 -50.83 -12.69 -25.16
N ARG A 305 -51.81 -13.31 -25.83
CA ARG A 305 -52.52 -12.72 -26.97
C ARG A 305 -51.58 -12.29 -28.10
N TYR A 306 -50.71 -13.21 -28.51
CA TYR A 306 -49.95 -13.12 -29.74
C TYR A 306 -49.99 -14.48 -30.45
N ASP A 307 -49.61 -14.49 -31.73
CA ASP A 307 -49.50 -15.72 -32.49
C ASP A 307 -48.20 -16.43 -32.10
N TRP A 308 -48.32 -17.54 -31.39
CA TRP A 308 -47.17 -18.32 -30.97
C TRP A 308 -46.63 -19.10 -32.17
N SER A 309 -45.33 -18.93 -32.42
CA SER A 309 -44.71 -19.37 -33.66
C SER A 309 -43.70 -20.48 -33.42
N GLU A 310 -43.91 -21.63 -34.06
CA GLU A 310 -43.06 -22.83 -33.94
C GLU A 310 -41.71 -22.65 -34.67
N GLU A 311 -41.71 -21.94 -35.79
CA GLU A 311 -40.52 -21.75 -36.63
C GLU A 311 -39.55 -20.72 -36.04
N ASN A 312 -40.13 -19.77 -35.31
CA ASN A 312 -39.50 -18.66 -34.64
C ASN A 312 -38.86 -19.18 -33.35
N TRP A 313 -37.70 -19.81 -33.47
CA TRP A 313 -36.83 -20.17 -32.34
C TRP A 313 -37.21 -21.43 -31.53
N ALA A 314 -38.31 -22.15 -31.82
CA ALA A 314 -38.59 -23.43 -31.14
C ALA A 314 -37.54 -24.52 -31.44
N ALA A 315 -36.61 -24.23 -32.35
CA ALA A 315 -35.58 -25.16 -32.77
C ALA A 315 -34.16 -24.67 -32.41
N SER A 316 -33.86 -23.37 -32.33
CA SER A 316 -32.48 -22.92 -32.04
C SER A 316 -32.04 -23.34 -30.63
N GLY A 317 -31.00 -24.17 -30.55
CA GLY A 317 -30.35 -24.52 -29.28
C GLY A 317 -29.84 -23.24 -28.61
N CYS A 318 -30.24 -23.01 -27.36
CA CYS A 318 -29.81 -21.90 -26.53
C CYS A 318 -28.79 -22.43 -25.51
N VAL A 319 -27.65 -21.77 -25.38
CA VAL A 319 -26.66 -22.10 -24.34
C VAL A 319 -26.99 -21.29 -23.10
N VAL A 320 -27.09 -21.97 -21.96
CA VAL A 320 -27.24 -21.30 -20.66
C VAL A 320 -25.91 -20.58 -20.33
N SER A 321 -26.05 -19.30 -20.01
CA SER A 321 -24.99 -18.29 -19.93
C SER A 321 -23.71 -18.70 -19.19
N PHE A 322 -22.56 -18.44 -19.82
CA PHE A 322 -21.25 -18.39 -19.15
C PHE A 322 -20.84 -16.93 -18.85
N PRO A 323 -20.19 -16.65 -17.70
CA PRO A 323 -19.48 -15.40 -17.53
C PRO A 323 -18.28 -15.35 -18.50
N LYS A 324 -18.14 -14.24 -19.22
CA LYS A 324 -17.04 -13.94 -20.14
C LYS A 324 -15.69 -14.31 -19.53
N VAL A 325 -15.05 -15.35 -20.06
CA VAL A 325 -13.60 -15.53 -19.97
C VAL A 325 -13.05 -15.39 -21.38
N GLY A 326 -12.25 -14.35 -21.58
CA GLY A 326 -11.74 -13.97 -22.91
C GLY A 326 -10.98 -15.11 -23.59
N GLY A 327 -11.47 -15.52 -24.75
CA GLY A 327 -10.82 -16.48 -25.61
C GLY A 327 -11.78 -16.96 -26.70
N ARG A 328 -11.32 -17.01 -27.95
CA ARG A 328 -12.09 -17.54 -29.08
C ARG A 328 -12.33 -19.03 -28.85
N CYS A 329 -13.54 -19.42 -28.45
CA CYS A 329 -13.89 -20.83 -28.23
C CYS A 329 -14.33 -21.45 -29.57
N ARG A 330 -13.42 -22.16 -30.24
CA ARG A 330 -13.80 -23.17 -31.24
C ARG A 330 -13.85 -24.51 -30.52
N ILE A 331 -15.04 -25.07 -30.37
CA ILE A 331 -15.20 -26.45 -29.91
C ILE A 331 -14.88 -27.33 -31.12
N LYS A 332 -13.64 -27.84 -31.18
CA LYS A 332 -13.27 -28.93 -32.09
C LYS A 332 -13.33 -30.24 -31.31
N SER A 333 -14.10 -31.19 -31.85
CA SER A 333 -14.20 -32.62 -31.51
C SER A 333 -14.75 -33.01 -30.14
N TRP A 334 -15.64 -34.01 -30.20
CA TRP A 334 -16.49 -34.58 -29.17
C TRP A 334 -15.83 -35.77 -28.41
N ASP A 335 -14.51 -35.76 -28.19
CA ASP A 335 -13.78 -36.96 -27.73
C ASP A 335 -12.94 -36.79 -26.45
N LEU A 336 -13.24 -35.83 -25.56
CA LEU A 336 -12.44 -35.61 -24.34
C LEU A 336 -13.27 -35.56 -23.04
N LEU A 337 -14.27 -36.44 -22.92
CA LEU A 337 -15.19 -36.50 -21.78
C LEU A 337 -14.85 -37.57 -20.72
N GLU A 338 -13.63 -38.11 -20.68
CA GLU A 338 -13.24 -39.14 -19.68
C GLU A 338 -12.16 -38.75 -18.66
N LEU A 339 -11.67 -37.50 -18.63
CA LEU A 339 -10.46 -37.18 -17.84
C LEU A 339 -10.66 -36.42 -16.52
N TRP A 340 -11.89 -36.21 -16.04
CA TRP A 340 -12.12 -35.43 -14.81
C TRP A 340 -13.26 -35.95 -13.93
N TYR A 341 -13.24 -37.25 -13.63
CA TYR A 341 -13.98 -37.82 -12.49
C TYR A 341 -13.04 -38.22 -11.35
#